data_AF-A0A660UIB0-F1
#
_entry.id   AF-A0A660UIB0-F1
#
_cell.length_a   1.000
_cell.length_b   1.000
_cell.length_c   1.000
_cell.angle_alpha   90.00
_cell.angle_beta   90.00
_cell.angle_gamma   90.00
#
_symmetry.space_group_name_H-M   'P 1'
#
loop_
_entity.id
_entity.type
_entity.pdbx_description
1 polymer ?
#
loop_
_entity_poly.entity_id
_entity_poly.type
_entity_poly.pdbx_seq_one_letter_code
_entity_poly.pdbx_strand_id
1 'polypeptide(L)'
;MTINLFQIALSFICNGIEIVMLFLLIRMILLFKSIQWLQTFDDAGRTLVDGVVGFVDRSVYRLWKKHLTTKSQLLLALVLLELCRAILTQMCQCI
;
A
#
# COMPACT_ATOMS: atom_id res chain seq x y z
N MET A 1 -4.00 29.41 -13.60
CA MET A 1 -3.78 28.01 -13.19
C MET A 1 -4.38 27.83 -11.80
N THR A 2 -5.70 27.73 -11.71
CA THR A 2 -6.43 27.53 -10.46
C THR A 2 -6.40 26.05 -10.14
N ILE A 3 -5.41 25.62 -9.35
CA ILE A 3 -5.42 24.28 -8.77
C ILE A 3 -6.63 24.22 -7.84
N ASN A 4 -7.62 23.42 -8.20
CA ASN A 4 -8.82 23.26 -7.39
C ASN A 4 -8.46 22.51 -6.11
N LEU A 5 -9.06 22.90 -4.98
CA LEU A 5 -8.81 22.30 -3.65
C LEU A 5 -8.97 20.77 -3.67
N PHE A 6 -9.82 20.26 -4.56
CA PHE A 6 -10.01 18.84 -4.86
C PHE A 6 -8.76 18.14 -5.43
N GLN A 7 -8.04 18.75 -6.39
CA GLN A 7 -6.81 18.19 -6.96
C GLN A 7 -5.69 18.12 -5.92
N ILE A 8 -5.60 19.10 -5.01
CA ILE A 8 -4.65 19.08 -3.89
C ILE A 8 -4.96 17.91 -2.94
N ALA A 9 -6.23 17.72 -2.59
CA ALA A 9 -6.66 16.61 -1.75
C ALA A 9 -6.33 15.25 -2.40
N LEU A 10 -6.61 15.08 -3.70
CA LEU A 10 -6.25 13.85 -4.43
C LEU A 10 -4.74 13.61 -4.46
N SER A 11 -3.95 14.66 -4.71
CA SER A 11 -2.48 14.55 -4.73
C SER A 11 -1.92 14.13 -3.37
N PHE A 12 -2.49 14.66 -2.28
CA PHE A 12 -2.12 14.28 -0.92
C PHE A 12 -2.44 12.80 -0.63
N ILE A 13 -3.60 12.32 -1.09
CA ILE A 13 -3.99 10.91 -0.97
C ILE A 13 -3.04 10.01 -1.77
N CYS A 14 -2.69 10.39 -3.01
CA CYS A 14 -1.73 9.64 -3.82
C CYS A 14 -0.35 9.55 -3.14
N ASN A 15 0.16 10.65 -2.59
CA ASN A 15 1.41 10.63 -1.82
C ASN A 15 1.31 9.70 -0.60
N GLY A 16 0.17 9.69 0.10
CA GLY A 16 -0.09 8.76 1.19
C GLY A 16 0.01 7.30 0.75
N ILE A 17 -0.61 6.95 -0.39
CA ILE A 17 -0.53 5.61 -0.99
C ILE A 17 0.92 5.23 -1.31
N GLU A 18 1.70 6.14 -1.89
CA GLU A 18 3.11 5.89 -2.20
C GLU A 18 3.95 5.61 -0.94
N ILE A 19 3.70 6.34 0.15
CA ILE A 19 4.34 6.08 1.44
C ILE A 19 3.97 4.67 1.94
N VAL A 20 2.70 4.27 1.86
CA VAL A 20 2.26 2.92 2.25
C VAL A 20 2.96 1.84 1.41
N MET A 21 3.03 2.04 0.10
CA MET A 21 3.71 1.11 -0.81
C MET A 21 5.19 0.98 -0.49
N LEU A 22 5.86 2.07 -0.12
CA LEU A 22 7.25 2.05 0.32
C LEU A 22 7.45 1.15 1.55
N PHE A 23 6.60 1.28 2.57
CA PHE A 23 6.67 0.43 3.76
C PHE A 23 6.39 -1.05 3.45
N LEU A 24 5.42 -1.33 2.57
CA LEU A 24 5.16 -2.69 2.08
C LEU A 24 6.38 -3.29 1.35
N LEU A 25 7.04 -2.49 0.52
CA LEU A 25 8.27 -2.86 -0.18
C LEU A 25 9.40 -3.15 0.79
N ILE A 26 9.60 -2.30 1.80
CA ILE A 26 10.60 -2.50 2.86
C ILE A 26 10.38 -3.84 3.55
N ARG A 27 9.15 -4.14 3.97
CA ARG A 27 8.82 -5.41 4.64
C ARG A 27 9.04 -6.61 3.73
N MET A 28 8.71 -6.47 2.45
CA MET A 28 8.98 -7.49 1.45
C MET A 28 10.48 -7.72 1.26
N ILE A 29 11.31 -6.67 1.20
CA ILE A 29 12.77 -6.79 1.13
C ILE A 29 13.31 -7.50 2.37
N LEU A 30 12.82 -7.14 3.56
CA LEU A 30 13.22 -7.77 4.83
C LEU A 30 12.86 -9.25 4.91
N LEU A 31 11.80 -9.70 4.23
CA LEU A 31 11.48 -11.13 4.11
C LEU A 31 12.52 -11.92 3.30
N PHE A 32 13.21 -11.28 2.35
CA PHE A 32 14.26 -11.92 1.56
C PHE A 32 15.64 -11.74 2.20
N LYS A 33 15.90 -10.58 2.80
CA LYS A 33 17.19 -10.25 3.41
C LYS A 33 16.98 -9.35 4.62
N SER A 34 17.33 -9.85 5.80
CA SER A 34 17.35 -9.05 7.02
C SER A 34 18.47 -8.01 6.93
N ILE A 35 18.10 -6.74 7.10
CA ILE A 35 19.00 -5.59 7.09
C ILE A 35 18.66 -4.76 8.32
N GLN A 36 19.57 -4.69 9.30
CA GLN A 36 19.30 -4.09 10.62
C GLN A 36 18.77 -2.65 10.56
N TRP A 37 19.37 -1.77 9.75
CA TRP A 37 18.90 -0.38 9.65
C TRP A 37 17.50 -0.28 9.03
N LEU A 38 17.14 -1.23 8.16
CA LEU A 38 15.84 -1.26 7.50
C LEU A 38 14.74 -1.81 8.41
N GLN A 39 15.10 -2.62 9.42
CA GLN A 39 14.15 -3.09 10.45
C GLN A 39 13.56 -1.94 11.26
N THR A 40 14.33 -0.89 11.54
CA THR A 40 13.80 0.29 12.26
C THR A 40 12.71 1.00 11.47
N PHE A 41 12.84 1.04 10.14
CA PHE A 41 11.80 1.57 9.24
C PHE A 41 10.58 0.65 9.17
N ASP A 42 10.78 -0.67 9.09
CA ASP A 42 9.68 -1.63 9.14
C ASP A 42 8.90 -1.55 10.44
N ASP A 43 9.57 -1.42 11.57
CA ASP A 43 8.92 -1.29 12.88
C ASP A 43 8.10 0.00 13.00
N ALA A 44 8.62 1.13 12.46
CA ALA A 44 7.88 2.38 12.41
C ALA A 44 6.63 2.29 11.51
N GLY A 45 6.72 1.58 10.38
CA GLY A 45 5.63 1.37 9.44
C GLY A 45 4.73 0.17 9.75
N ARG A 46 5.06 -0.63 10.77
CA ARG A 46 4.48 -1.96 10.98
C ARG A 46 2.96 -1.93 11.09
N THR A 47 2.42 -1.02 11.91
CA THR A 47 0.97 -0.87 12.10
C THR A 47 0.25 -0.56 10.79
N LEU A 48 0.87 0.26 9.95
CA LEU A 48 0.32 0.70 8.67
C LEU A 48 0.28 -0.48 7.68
N VAL A 49 1.38 -1.22 7.59
CA VAL A 49 1.49 -2.42 6.75
C VAL A 49 0.55 -3.54 7.24
N ASP A 50 0.52 -3.82 8.53
CA ASP A 50 -0.35 -4.85 9.12
C ASP A 50 -1.84 -4.50 8.90
N GLY A 51 -2.20 -3.22 8.99
CA GLY A 51 -3.56 -2.76 8.71
C GLY A 51 -3.98 -3.04 7.27
N VAL A 52 -3.13 -2.72 6.30
CA VAL A 52 -3.39 -2.97 4.87
C VAL A 52 -3.42 -4.47 4.57
N VAL A 53 -2.40 -5.21 5.02
CA VAL A 53 -2.32 -6.66 4.82
C VAL A 53 -3.52 -7.37 5.45
N GLY A 54 -3.92 -6.96 6.65
CA GLY A 54 -5.10 -7.51 7.32
C GLY A 54 -6.41 -7.19 6.59
N PHE A 55 -6.53 -5.99 6.01
CA PHE A 55 -7.68 -5.64 5.17
C PHE A 55 -7.73 -6.51 3.89
N VAL A 56 -6.58 -6.71 3.25
CA VAL A 56 -6.45 -7.56 2.06
C VAL A 56 -6.78 -9.01 2.39
N ASP A 57 -6.22 -9.57 3.46
CA ASP A 57 -6.49 -10.96 3.85
C ASP A 57 -7.98 -11.18 4.18
N ARG A 58 -8.62 -10.26 4.92
CA ARG A 58 -10.07 -10.35 5.18
C ARG A 58 -10.92 -10.25 3.91
N SER A 59 -10.48 -9.46 2.93
CA SER A 59 -11.21 -9.29 1.66
C SER A 59 -11.07 -10.54 0.80
N VAL A 60 -9.86 -11.09 0.69
CA VAL A 60 -9.60 -12.33 -0.04
C VAL A 60 -10.25 -13.52 0.64
N TYR A 61 -10.18 -13.62 1.97
CA TYR A 61 -10.85 -14.67 2.73
C TYR A 61 -12.36 -14.66 2.50
N ARG A 62 -13.00 -13.48 2.44
CA ARG A 62 -14.44 -13.38 2.11
C ARG A 62 -14.77 -13.90 0.72
N LEU A 63 -13.91 -13.65 -0.27
CA LEU A 63 -14.15 -14.05 -1.65
C LEU A 63 -13.81 -15.54 -1.91
N TRP A 64 -12.70 -16.01 -1.36
CA TRP A 64 -12.09 -17.31 -1.72
C TRP A 64 -12.06 -18.32 -0.57
N LYS A 65 -12.46 -17.92 0.65
CA LYS A 65 -12.44 -18.74 1.88
C LYS A 65 -11.09 -19.42 2.16
N LYS A 66 -10.00 -18.82 1.69
CA LYS A 66 -8.62 -19.29 1.90
C LYS A 66 -7.76 -18.17 2.43
N HIS A 67 -6.90 -18.48 3.40
CA HIS A 67 -5.85 -17.57 3.83
C HIS A 67 -4.70 -17.62 2.83
N LEU A 68 -4.19 -16.44 2.51
CA LEU A 68 -3.02 -16.29 1.64
C LEU A 68 -1.74 -16.46 2.46
N THR A 69 -0.66 -16.90 1.81
CA THR A 69 0.66 -16.86 2.45
C THR A 69 1.09 -15.42 2.67
N THR A 70 1.95 -15.17 3.67
CA THR A 70 2.43 -13.82 4.01
C THR A 70 3.04 -13.09 2.81
N LYS A 71 3.78 -13.81 1.95
CA LYS A 71 4.34 -13.27 0.71
C LYS A 71 3.25 -12.87 -0.29
N SER A 72 2.25 -13.73 -0.47
CA SER A 72 1.12 -13.48 -1.37
C SER A 72 0.26 -12.30 -0.89
N GLN A 73 0.07 -12.15 0.41
CA GLN A 73 -0.67 -11.02 1.00
C GLN A 73 0.01 -9.68 0.72
N LEU A 74 1.33 -9.60 0.89
CA LEU A 74 2.12 -8.40 0.60
C LEU A 74 2.11 -8.05 -0.89
N LEU A 75 2.26 -9.04 -1.77
CA LEU A 75 2.15 -8.85 -3.22
C LEU A 75 0.76 -8.36 -3.63
N LEU A 76 -0.31 -8.97 -3.12
CA LEU A 76 -1.67 -8.52 -3.41
C LEU A 76 -1.94 -7.12 -2.88
N ALA A 77 -1.45 -6.79 -1.69
CA ALA A 77 -1.57 -5.45 -1.12
C ALA A 77 -0.90 -4.40 -2.01
N LEU A 78 0.31 -4.68 -2.51
CA LEU A 78 1.01 -3.81 -3.45
C LEU A 78 0.23 -3.64 -4.76
N VAL A 79 -0.25 -4.73 -5.35
CA VAL A 79 -1.04 -4.66 -6.61
C VAL A 79 -2.32 -3.87 -6.42
N LEU A 80 -3.03 -4.07 -5.30
CA LEU A 80 -4.26 -3.32 -5.00
C LEU A 80 -3.98 -1.82 -4.78
N LEU A 81 -2.92 -1.47 -4.05
CA LEU A 81 -2.53 -0.08 -3.86
C LEU A 81 -2.10 0.60 -5.16
N GLU A 82 -1.37 -0.11 -6.02
CA GLU A 82 -0.96 0.39 -7.34
C GLU A 82 -2.17 0.62 -8.25
N LEU A 83 -3.16 -0.28 -8.23
CA LEU A 83 -4.42 -0.09 -8.94
C LEU A 83 -5.20 1.12 -8.40
N CYS A 84 -5.30 1.27 -7.07
CA CYS A 84 -5.92 2.44 -6.46
C CYS A 84 -5.19 3.74 -6.87
N ARG A 85 -3.86 3.73 -6.89
CA ARG A 85 -3.04 4.86 -7.34
C ARG A 85 -3.31 5.20 -8.80
N ALA A 86 -3.36 4.21 -9.68
CA ALA A 86 -3.63 4.40 -11.10
C ALA A 86 -5.02 5.01 -11.34
N ILE A 87 -6.05 4.52 -10.64
CA ILE A 87 -7.42 5.05 -10.73
C ILE A 87 -7.47 6.50 -10.23
N LEU A 88 -6.90 6.79 -9.06
CA LEU A 88 -6.87 8.16 -8.50
C LEU A 88 -6.10 9.12 -9.39
N THR A 89 -4.99 8.68 -9.99
CA THR A 89 -4.19 9.49 -10.91
C THR A 89 -4.97 9.78 -12.18
N GLN A 90 -5.66 8.79 -12.75
CA GLN A 90 -6.54 9.01 -13.91
C GLN A 90 -7.67 10.00 -13.59
N MET A 91 -8.28 9.89 -12.41
CA MET A 91 -9.29 10.86 -11.97
C MET A 91 -8.71 12.27 -11.83
N CYS A 92 -7.48 12.40 -11.33
CA CYS A 92 -6.81 13.69 -11.20
C CYS A 92 -6.43 14.32 -12.55
N GLN A 93 -6.17 13.52 -13.59
CA GLN A 93 -5.84 13.98 -14.94
C GLN A 93 -7.08 14.27 -15.80
N CYS A 94 -8.23 13.65 -15.50
CA CYS A 94 -9.49 13.86 -16.21
C CYS A 94 -10.26 15.12 -15.78
N ILE A 95 -9.85 15.78 -14.68
CA ILE A 95 -10.50 16.96 -14.08
C ILE A 95 -9.60 18.18 -14.23
#